data_AF-A0A2L2YWN1-F1
#
_entry.id   AF-A0A2L2YWN1-F1
#
_cell.length_a   1.000
_cell.length_b   1.000
_cell.length_c   1.000
_cell.angle_alpha   90.00
_cell.angle_beta   90.00
_cell.angle_gamma   90.00
#
_symmetry.space_group_name_H-M   'P 1'
#
loop_
_entity.id
_entity.type
_entity.pdbx_description
1 polymer ?
#
loop_
_entity_poly.entity_id
_entity_poly.type
_entity_poly.pdbx_seq_one_letter_code
_entity_poly.pdbx_strand_id
1 'polypeptide(L)' 'SYGTFSDIVDCSAYFMCNIWKSKWKSCQINKRFDRYSKVCLPFIIALCDFGSDDKKTSRVLGGTTTR' A
#
# COMPACT_ATOMS: atom_id res chain seq x y z
N SER A 1 0.86 -20.04 -7.14
CA SER A 1 0.57 -19.09 -6.04
C SER A 1 -0.31 -17.95 -6.57
N TYR A 2 -1.19 -17.42 -5.74
CA TYR A 2 -2.04 -16.25 -6.02
C TYR A 2 -1.91 -15.26 -4.85
N GLY A 3 -1.92 -13.96 -5.12
CA GLY A 3 -1.91 -12.95 -4.07
C GLY A 3 -1.82 -11.52 -4.58
N THR A 4 -2.15 -10.57 -3.71
CA THR A 4 -2.08 -9.14 -3.97
C THR A 4 -1.22 -8.47 -2.91
N PHE A 5 -0.18 -7.76 -3.36
CA PHE A 5 0.86 -7.21 -2.50
C PHE A 5 1.00 -5.72 -2.77
N SER A 6 1.19 -4.93 -1.71
CA SER A 6 1.40 -3.49 -1.83
C SER A 6 2.68 -3.20 -2.62
N ASP A 7 2.67 -2.14 -3.40
CA ASP A 7 3.91 -1.52 -3.86
C ASP A 7 4.43 -0.61 -2.74
N ILE A 8 5.62 -0.90 -2.24
CA ILE A 8 6.22 -0.17 -1.10
C ILE A 8 6.84 1.17 -1.51
N VAL A 9 6.95 1.43 -2.81
CA VAL A 9 7.47 2.67 -3.39
C VAL A 9 6.33 3.57 -3.87
N ASP A 10 5.29 2.99 -4.49
CA ASP A 10 4.10 3.71 -4.97
C ASP A 10 2.81 3.25 -4.28
N CYS A 11 2.33 4.03 -3.31
CA CYS A 11 1.06 3.79 -2.62
C CYS A 11 -0.18 3.77 -3.53
N SER A 12 -0.06 4.29 -4.75
CA SER A 12 -1.13 4.28 -5.75
C SER A 12 -1.10 3.00 -6.58
N ALA A 13 -0.27 2.01 -6.22
CA ALA A 13 -0.10 0.79 -6.97
C ALA A 13 0.07 -0.45 -6.08
N TYR A 14 -0.05 -1.60 -6.73
CA TYR A 14 0.07 -2.91 -6.12
C TYR A 14 0.50 -3.94 -7.17
N PHE A 15 0.98 -5.08 -6.68
CA PHE A 15 1.31 -6.23 -7.50
C PHE A 15 0.26 -7.31 -7.33
N MET A 16 -0.22 -7.85 -8.46
CA MET A 16 -1.03 -9.04 -8.47
C MET A 16 -0.20 -10.21 -8.98
N CYS A 17 0.00 -11.22 -8.13
CA CYS A 17 0.70 -12.45 -8.47
C CYS A 17 -0.32 -13.52 -8.86
N ASN A 18 -0.15 -14.10 -10.04
CA ASN A 18 -0.97 -15.20 -10.55
C ASN A 18 -0.05 -16.21 -11.25
N ILE A 19 -0.02 -17.45 -10.77
CA ILE A 19 0.79 -18.55 -11.32
C ILE A 19 2.24 -18.09 -11.54
N TRP A 20 2.88 -17.61 -10.45
CA TRP A 20 4.28 -17.16 -10.44
C TRP A 20 4.59 -15.95 -11.34
N LYS A 21 3.58 -15.33 -11.96
CA LYS A 21 3.72 -14.10 -12.73
C LYS A 21 3.16 -12.93 -11.93
N SER A 22 4.03 -11.97 -11.62
CA SER A 22 3.63 -10.69 -11.02
C SER A 22 3.23 -9.70 -12.11
N LYS A 23 2.15 -8.97 -11.88
CA LYS A 23 1.71 -7.84 -12.71
C LYS A 23 1.52 -6.61 -11.83
N TRP A 24 2.21 -5.53 -12.16
CA TRP A 24 2.00 -4.22 -11.54
C TRP A 24 0.67 -3.63 -11.99
N LYS A 25 -0.07 -3.03 -11.07
CA LYS A 25 -1.39 -2.44 -11.28
C LYS A 25 -1.49 -1.14 -10.49
N SER A 26 -1.98 -0.10 -11.15
CA SER A 26 -2.29 1.17 -10.50
C SER A 26 -3.76 1.20 -10.04
N CYS A 27 -3.99 1.88 -8.92
CA CYS A 27 -5.31 2.25 -8.44
C CYS A 27 -5.91 3.37 -9.29
N GLN A 28 -7.23 3.55 -9.18
CA GLN A 28 -7.93 4.68 -9.79
C GLN A 28 -7.45 6.01 -9.18
N ILE A 29 -7.67 7.11 -9.90
CA ILE A 29 -7.33 8.45 -9.41
C ILE A 29 -7.90 8.71 -8.00
N ASN A 30 -7.14 9.41 -7.16
CA ASN A 30 -7.48 9.69 -5.75
C ASN A 30 -7.69 8.45 -4.86
N LYS A 31 -7.23 7.27 -5.29
CA LYS A 31 -7.21 6.05 -4.49
C LYS A 31 -5.79 5.55 -4.28
N ARG A 32 -5.58 4.88 -3.14
CA ARG A 32 -4.33 4.22 -2.76
C ARG A 32 -4.62 2.78 -2.36
N PHE A 33 -3.64 1.90 -2.55
CA PHE A 33 -3.78 0.51 -2.18
C PHE A 33 -3.64 0.36 -0.67
N ASP A 34 -4.66 -0.19 -0.03
CA ASP A 34 -4.68 -0.43 1.40
C ASP A 34 -4.07 -1.79 1.74
N ARG A 35 -3.05 -1.77 2.62
CA ARG A 35 -2.24 -2.96 2.91
C ARG A 35 -2.98 -4.06 3.65
N TYR A 36 -4.08 -3.74 4.34
CA TYR A 36 -4.82 -4.69 5.18
C TYR A 36 -6.00 -5.30 4.43
N SER A 37 -6.82 -4.46 3.81
CA SER A 37 -7.99 -4.87 3.03
C SER A 37 -7.63 -5.35 1.62
N LYS A 38 -6.41 -5.08 1.14
CA LYS A 38 -5.90 -5.49 -0.18
C LYS A 38 -6.73 -4.96 -1.34
N VAL A 39 -7.27 -3.74 -1.20
CA VAL A 39 -8.06 -3.05 -2.22
C VAL A 39 -7.69 -1.57 -2.33
N CYS A 40 -8.06 -0.94 -3.45
CA CYS A 40 -7.88 0.50 -3.63
C CYS A 40 -8.99 1.27 -2.88
N LEU A 41 -8.61 2.02 -1.84
CA LEU A 41 -9.49 2.88 -1.07
C LEU A 41 -9.19 4.36 -1.36
N PRO A 42 -10.12 5.29 -1.09
CA PRO A 42 -9.82 6.73 -1.14
C PRO A 42 -8.56 7.07 -0.36
N PHE A 43 -7.70 7.93 -0.92
CA PHE A 43 -6.36 8.20 -0.37
C PHE A 43 -6.36 8.69 1.08
N ILE A 44 -7.49 9.25 1.54
CA ILE A 44 -7.70 9.76 2.91
C ILE A 44 -7.88 8.65 3.97
N ILE A 45 -8.30 7.44 3.58
CA ILE A 45 -8.53 6.32 4.51
C ILE A 45 -7.63 5.12 4.25
N ALA A 46 -7.02 5.03 3.07
CA ALA A 46 -6.12 3.93 2.73
C ALA A 46 -4.85 3.95 3.57
N LEU A 47 -4.49 2.81 4.17
CA LEU A 47 -3.22 2.61 4.85
C LEU A 47 -2.20 1.99 3.90
N CYS A 48 -1.31 2.83 3.39
CA CYS A 48 -0.22 2.41 2.53
C CYS A 48 0.84 1.61 3.29
N ASP A 49 1.51 0.68 2.59
CA ASP A 49 2.69 -0.01 3.09
C ASP A 49 3.94 0.66 2.53
N PHE A 50 4.88 1.02 3.39
CA PHE A 50 6.17 1.63 2.99
C PHE A 50 7.34 0.66 3.13
N GLY A 51 7.07 -0.64 3.28
CA GLY A 51 8.13 -1.66 3.40
C GLY A 51 8.92 -1.53 4.69
N SER A 52 8.21 -1.30 5.80
CA SER A 52 8.86 -1.31 7.11
C SER A 52 9.04 -2.76 7.55
N ASP A 53 10.28 -3.26 7.50
CA ASP A 53 10.68 -4.45 8.25
C ASP A 53 10.22 -4.24 9.71
N ASP A 54 9.62 -5.27 10.33
CA ASP A 54 8.84 -5.23 11.57
C ASP A 54 9.58 -4.78 12.87
N LYS A 55 10.42 -3.74 12.83
CA LYS A 55 11.01 -3.08 13.99
C LYS A 55 10.83 -1.57 13.96
N LYS A 56 9.58 -1.11 14.07
CA LYS A 56 9.30 0.02 14.96
C LYS A 56 7.87 0.00 15.48
N THR A 57 7.74 -0.62 16.64
CA THR A 57 6.90 -0.22 17.77
C THR A 57 6.00 1.00 17.52
N SER A 58 4.70 0.73 17.59
CA SER A 58 3.62 1.64 17.98
C SER A 58 4.09 3.00 18.50
N ARG A 59 4.00 4.03 17.65
CA ARG A 59 3.92 5.43 18.09
C ARG A 59 2.92 6.15 17.19
N VAL A 60 1.69 6.20 17.69
CA VAL A 60 0.84 7.39 17.78
C VAL A 60 0.99 8.42 16.64
N LEU A 61 -0.12 8.63 15.93
CA LEU A 61 -0.58 9.89 15.32
C LEU A 61 0.47 11.02 15.32
N GLY A 62 1.09 11.25 14.17
CA GLY A 62 2.09 12.31 13.99
C GLY A 62 2.16 12.76 12.54
N GLY A 63 1.03 13.23 12.01
CA GLY A 63 1.07 14.09 10.84
C GLY A 63 1.88 15.33 11.20
N THR A 64 2.96 15.59 10.47
CA THR A 64 3.54 16.94 10.41
C THR A 64 4.18 17.12 9.05
N THR A 65 3.46 17.87 8.22
CA THR A 65 3.97 18.70 7.13
C THR A 65 5.14 19.53 7.65
N THR A 66 6.26 19.54 6.92
CA THR A 66 7.32 20.54 7.11
C THR A 66 7.35 21.43 5.88
N ARG A 67 7.38 22.74 6.17
CA ARG A 67 7.20 23.90 5.31
C ARG A 67 8.41 24.17 4.42
#